data_AF-A0A318AUS2-F1
#
_entry.id   AF-A0A318AUS2-F1
#
_cell.length_a   1.000
_cell.length_b   1.000
_cell.length_c   1.000
_cell.angle_alpha   90.00
_cell.angle_beta   90.00
_cell.angle_gamma   90.00
#
_symmetry.space_group_name_H-M   'P 1'
#
loop_
_entity.id
_entity.type
_entity.pdbx_description
1 polymer ?
#
loop_
_entity_poly.entity_id
_entity_poly.type
_entity_poly.pdbx_seq_one_letter_code
_entity_poly.pdbx_strand_id
1 'polypeptide(L)'
;MKPRHQVSRAAVDLIKRFEGYRQKAAQLPDGRWTIGYGHTLTARGGATVSEQDAEALLLYDLITVAHAVNENSYAPLNQNQFDALTCFAFNIGTENFVRSGVLRRINEGSLLQAACAMEMWRKADFEGERIVIDALVRRRAAEKTLFLTPPDGHWVPAPSPVLRPKVDYDATCAIPKQTPAAVSTRLEGDKAVAERAAGSIVTPLTPVVPEEDGPSATELAAAGVSARLEKILADEPARPAPKPVEDLVVPEPPPAPVVSAAEPAPAL
;
A
#
# COMPACT_ATOMS: atom_id res chain seq x y z
N MET A 1 -23.40 -13.77 13.89
CA MET A 1 -23.85 -13.76 12.49
C MET A 1 -23.02 -14.76 11.70
N LYS A 2 -23.57 -15.40 10.66
CA LYS A 2 -22.82 -16.31 9.79
C LYS A 2 -21.95 -15.47 8.84
N PRO A 3 -20.64 -15.77 8.68
CA PRO A 3 -19.78 -15.00 7.77
C PRO A 3 -20.25 -15.16 6.31
N ARG A 4 -20.09 -14.11 5.50
CA ARG A 4 -20.44 -14.11 4.06
C ARG A 4 -19.63 -15.12 3.27
N HIS A 5 -18.32 -15.11 3.47
CA HIS A 5 -17.39 -16.06 2.86
C HIS A 5 -16.61 -16.81 3.95
N GLN A 6 -16.25 -18.06 3.64
CA GLN A 6 -15.40 -18.89 4.49
C GLN A 6 -14.15 -19.26 3.72
N VAL A 7 -13.05 -19.46 4.44
CA VAL A 7 -11.77 -19.84 3.84
C VAL A 7 -11.90 -21.21 3.18
N SER A 8 -11.58 -21.30 1.89
CA SER A 8 -11.59 -22.59 1.18
C SER A 8 -10.29 -23.36 1.38
N ARG A 9 -10.29 -24.63 0.95
CA ARG A 9 -9.07 -25.45 0.95
C ARG A 9 -7.96 -24.86 0.08
N ALA A 10 -8.31 -24.20 -1.02
CA ALA A 10 -7.35 -23.58 -1.93
C ALA A 10 -6.54 -22.48 -1.23
N ALA A 11 -7.19 -21.67 -0.38
CA ALA A 11 -6.51 -20.64 0.42
C ALA A 11 -5.54 -21.26 1.43
N VAL A 12 -5.98 -22.31 2.13
CA VAL A 12 -5.17 -23.03 3.13
C VAL A 12 -3.92 -23.60 2.46
N ASP A 13 -4.07 -24.33 1.37
CA ASP A 13 -2.94 -24.95 0.67
C ASP A 13 -1.99 -23.89 0.08
N LEU A 14 -2.52 -22.75 -0.39
CA LEU A 14 -1.70 -21.63 -0.85
C LEU A 14 -0.85 -21.05 0.28
N ILE A 15 -1.43 -20.83 1.46
CA ILE A 15 -0.70 -20.32 2.63
C ILE A 15 0.35 -21.33 3.07
N LYS A 16 -0.02 -22.61 3.21
CA LYS A 16 0.91 -23.69 3.60
C LYS A 16 2.15 -23.73 2.71
N ARG A 17 1.97 -23.51 1.39
CA ARG A 17 3.07 -23.48 0.41
C ARG A 17 4.08 -22.36 0.67
N PHE A 18 3.65 -21.20 1.15
CA PHE A 18 4.52 -20.05 1.36
C PHE A 18 5.08 -19.93 2.79
N GLU A 19 4.34 -20.39 3.80
CA GLU A 19 4.83 -20.37 5.19
C GLU A 19 5.81 -21.51 5.47
N GLY A 20 5.59 -22.66 4.84
CA GLY A 20 6.35 -23.88 5.13
C GLY A 20 5.97 -24.51 6.48
N TYR A 21 6.10 -25.82 6.58
CA TYR A 21 5.79 -26.56 7.80
C TYR A 21 7.00 -26.60 8.74
N ARG A 22 6.80 -26.21 10.00
CA ARG A 22 7.81 -26.31 11.07
C ARG A 22 7.29 -27.14 12.25
N GLN A 23 7.87 -28.32 12.42
CA GLN A 23 7.49 -29.26 13.50
C GLN A 23 7.86 -28.75 14.91
N LYS A 24 9.02 -28.07 15.07
CA LYS A 24 9.54 -27.62 16.37
C LYS A 24 9.45 -26.10 16.50
N ALA A 25 9.05 -25.62 17.67
CA ALA A 25 9.04 -24.19 17.93
C ALA A 25 10.43 -23.55 17.76
N ALA A 26 10.48 -22.36 17.16
CA ALA A 26 11.69 -21.56 17.02
C ALA A 26 11.47 -20.15 17.57
N GLN A 27 12.52 -19.55 18.12
CA GLN A 27 12.45 -18.20 18.65
C GLN A 27 12.69 -17.19 17.52
N LEU A 28 11.86 -16.15 17.48
CA LEU A 28 11.96 -15.02 16.57
C LEU A 28 12.89 -13.94 17.17
N PRO A 29 13.43 -13.01 16.36
CA PRO A 29 14.29 -11.92 16.86
C PRO A 29 13.63 -11.01 17.91
N ASP A 30 12.30 -10.94 17.92
CA ASP A 30 11.51 -10.19 18.89
C ASP A 30 11.23 -10.95 20.21
N GLY A 31 11.81 -12.16 20.36
CA GLY A 31 11.68 -13.01 21.53
C GLY A 31 10.45 -13.91 21.56
N ARG A 32 9.50 -13.73 20.63
CA ARG A 32 8.32 -14.61 20.50
C ARG A 32 8.71 -15.97 19.91
N TRP A 33 7.82 -16.94 20.04
CA TRP A 33 7.99 -18.27 19.43
C TRP A 33 7.10 -18.43 18.20
N THR A 34 7.57 -19.18 17.21
CA THR A 34 6.81 -19.58 16.03
C THR A 34 6.82 -21.09 15.85
N ILE A 35 5.71 -21.68 15.42
CA ILE A 35 5.55 -23.13 15.19
C ILE A 35 4.56 -23.40 14.04
N GLY A 36 4.62 -24.58 13.43
CA GLY A 36 3.71 -24.98 12.36
C GLY A 36 3.87 -24.10 11.11
N TYR A 37 2.76 -23.54 10.62
CA TYR A 37 2.72 -22.60 9.48
C TYR A 37 2.73 -21.14 9.96
N GLY A 38 3.75 -20.75 10.73
CA GLY A 38 3.92 -19.37 11.19
C GLY A 38 3.10 -18.97 12.42
N HIS A 39 2.48 -19.93 13.12
CA HIS A 39 1.65 -19.64 14.30
C HIS A 39 2.48 -19.07 15.46
N THR A 40 2.01 -18.01 16.12
CA THR A 40 2.74 -17.34 17.22
C THR A 40 1.94 -17.19 18.53
N LEU A 41 0.61 -17.21 18.51
CA LEU A 41 -0.23 -16.88 19.67
C LEU A 41 -0.02 -17.85 20.84
N THR A 42 -0.04 -19.16 20.58
CA THR A 42 0.12 -20.21 21.60
C THR A 42 1.46 -20.95 21.49
N ALA A 43 2.37 -20.49 20.62
CA ALA A 43 3.69 -21.09 20.48
C ALA A 43 4.57 -20.83 21.72
N ARG A 44 5.30 -21.85 22.17
CA ARG A 44 6.17 -21.80 23.36
C ARG A 44 7.46 -22.60 23.12
N GLY A 45 8.51 -22.30 23.86
CA GLY A 45 9.78 -23.03 23.78
C GLY A 45 9.63 -24.51 24.09
N GLY A 46 10.29 -25.36 23.30
CA GLY A 46 10.24 -26.82 23.44
C GLY A 46 8.98 -27.49 22.88
N ALA A 47 8.00 -26.73 22.39
CA ALA A 47 6.80 -27.30 21.77
C ALA A 47 7.11 -28.00 20.45
N THR A 48 6.41 -29.11 20.20
CA THR A 48 6.39 -29.84 18.94
C THR A 48 4.94 -30.02 18.48
N VAL A 49 4.72 -30.05 17.18
CA VAL A 49 3.37 -30.13 16.59
C VAL A 49 3.39 -31.10 15.42
N SER A 50 2.30 -31.84 15.17
CA SER A 50 2.13 -32.63 13.94
C SER A 50 1.73 -31.72 12.78
N GLU A 51 1.79 -32.22 11.53
CA GLU A 51 1.33 -31.42 10.38
C GLU A 51 -0.19 -31.16 10.46
N GLN A 52 -0.96 -32.13 10.96
CA GLN A 52 -2.40 -31.99 11.16
C GLN A 52 -2.73 -30.93 12.21
N ASP A 53 -2.01 -30.95 13.34
CA ASP A 53 -2.19 -29.96 14.41
C ASP A 53 -1.71 -28.57 13.95
N ALA A 54 -0.65 -28.49 13.14
CA ALA A 54 -0.18 -27.23 12.56
C ALA A 54 -1.22 -26.64 11.59
N GLU A 55 -1.91 -27.48 10.82
CA GLU A 55 -3.02 -27.05 9.97
C GLU A 55 -4.21 -26.55 10.81
N ALA A 56 -4.52 -27.22 11.93
CA ALA A 56 -5.56 -26.75 12.84
C ALA A 56 -5.22 -25.38 13.46
N LEU A 57 -3.96 -25.15 13.83
CA LEU A 57 -3.48 -23.84 14.29
C LEU A 57 -3.59 -22.78 13.19
N LEU A 58 -3.23 -23.12 11.95
CA LEU A 58 -3.39 -22.22 10.81
C LEU A 58 -4.86 -21.85 10.60
N LEU A 59 -5.77 -22.82 10.63
CA LEU A 59 -7.21 -22.55 10.50
C LEU A 59 -7.71 -21.64 11.62
N TYR A 60 -7.21 -21.82 12.84
CA TYR A 60 -7.54 -20.93 13.97
C TYR A 60 -7.08 -19.49 13.73
N ASP A 61 -5.84 -19.30 13.29
CA ASP A 61 -5.31 -17.96 12.96
C ASP A 61 -6.13 -17.29 11.85
N LEU A 62 -6.56 -18.07 10.86
CA LEU A 62 -7.34 -17.59 9.72
C LEU A 62 -8.75 -17.13 10.09
N ILE A 63 -9.31 -17.51 11.24
CA ILE A 63 -10.62 -17.00 11.69
C ILE A 63 -10.59 -15.46 11.78
N THR A 64 -9.54 -14.91 12.39
CA THR A 64 -9.38 -13.46 12.57
C THR A 64 -9.16 -12.73 11.25
N VAL A 65 -8.35 -13.33 10.36
CA VAL A 65 -8.04 -12.77 9.05
C VAL A 65 -9.28 -12.77 8.14
N ALA A 66 -9.97 -13.92 8.06
CA ALA A 66 -11.19 -14.08 7.28
C ALA A 66 -12.31 -13.14 7.76
N HIS A 67 -12.40 -12.93 9.07
CA HIS A 67 -13.31 -11.94 9.65
C HIS A 67 -12.95 -10.52 9.18
N ALA A 68 -11.68 -10.12 9.30
CA ALA A 68 -11.23 -8.80 8.85
C ALA A 68 -11.49 -8.56 7.36
N VAL A 69 -11.27 -9.57 6.50
CA VAL A 69 -11.57 -9.47 5.06
C VAL A 69 -13.07 -9.33 4.82
N ASN A 70 -13.91 -10.14 5.47
CA ASN A 70 -15.37 -10.06 5.31
C ASN A 70 -15.93 -8.70 5.76
N GLU A 71 -15.50 -8.19 6.91
CA GLU A 71 -16.06 -6.97 7.50
C GLU A 71 -15.68 -5.71 6.71
N ASN A 72 -14.49 -5.69 6.09
CA ASN A 72 -13.98 -4.50 5.42
C ASN A 72 -14.22 -4.50 3.91
N SER A 73 -14.60 -5.64 3.32
CA SER A 73 -14.88 -5.76 1.88
C SER A 73 -16.36 -5.53 1.60
N TYR A 74 -16.71 -4.36 1.08
CA TYR A 74 -18.09 -3.97 0.82
C TYR A 74 -18.57 -4.38 -0.58
N ALA A 75 -17.66 -4.47 -1.54
CA ALA A 75 -17.96 -4.96 -2.88
C ALA A 75 -18.31 -6.46 -2.87
N PRO A 76 -19.14 -6.94 -3.82
CA PRO A 76 -19.37 -8.37 -3.98
C PRO A 76 -18.07 -9.05 -4.42
N LEU A 77 -17.68 -10.09 -3.68
CA LEU A 77 -16.52 -10.92 -3.98
C LEU A 77 -16.97 -12.32 -4.36
N ASN A 78 -16.27 -12.94 -5.30
CA ASN A 78 -16.35 -14.39 -5.47
C ASN A 78 -15.42 -15.11 -4.48
N GLN A 79 -15.54 -16.44 -4.41
CA GLN A 79 -14.78 -17.25 -3.46
C GLN A 79 -13.26 -17.15 -3.67
N ASN A 80 -12.78 -17.20 -4.92
CA ASN A 80 -11.35 -17.12 -5.23
C ASN A 80 -10.76 -15.75 -4.85
N GLN A 81 -11.52 -14.67 -5.05
CA GLN A 81 -11.13 -13.33 -4.64
C GLN A 81 -11.02 -13.23 -3.12
N PHE A 82 -12.02 -13.73 -2.40
CA PHE A 82 -12.01 -13.76 -0.94
C PHE A 82 -10.81 -14.58 -0.40
N ASP A 83 -10.57 -15.75 -0.97
CA ASP A 83 -9.45 -16.62 -0.60
C ASP A 83 -8.10 -15.92 -0.84
N ALA A 84 -7.91 -15.31 -2.02
CA ALA A 84 -6.70 -14.58 -2.33
C ALA A 84 -6.46 -13.37 -1.40
N LEU A 85 -7.52 -12.61 -1.07
CA LEU A 85 -7.43 -11.50 -0.12
C LEU A 85 -7.12 -11.99 1.30
N THR A 86 -7.62 -13.17 1.67
CA THR A 86 -7.30 -13.81 2.96
C THR A 86 -5.82 -14.23 3.01
N CYS A 87 -5.29 -14.86 1.97
CA CYS A 87 -3.86 -15.19 1.89
C CYS A 87 -2.97 -13.95 1.94
N PHE A 88 -3.40 -12.89 1.24
CA PHE A 88 -2.72 -11.60 1.21
C PHE A 88 -2.71 -10.94 2.58
N ALA A 89 -3.88 -10.81 3.22
CA ALA A 89 -4.05 -10.21 4.54
C ALA A 89 -3.35 -11.00 5.65
N PHE A 90 -3.31 -12.33 5.55
CA PHE A 90 -2.54 -13.18 6.45
C PHE A 90 -1.05 -12.81 6.41
N ASN A 91 -0.51 -12.55 5.22
CA ASN A 91 0.91 -12.23 5.09
C ASN A 91 1.29 -10.81 5.52
N ILE A 92 0.51 -9.81 5.11
CA ILE A 92 0.85 -8.41 5.40
C ILE A 92 0.33 -7.95 6.78
N GLY A 93 -0.55 -8.74 7.40
CA GLY A 93 -1.29 -8.39 8.60
C GLY A 93 -2.60 -7.65 8.30
N THR A 94 -3.60 -7.87 9.15
CA THR A 94 -4.95 -7.30 9.01
C THR A 94 -4.96 -5.77 9.04
N GLU A 95 -4.12 -5.15 9.87
CA GLU A 95 -4.02 -3.68 9.95
C GLU A 95 -3.53 -3.06 8.64
N ASN A 96 -2.48 -3.65 8.05
CA ASN A 96 -1.96 -3.22 6.75
C ASN A 96 -2.97 -3.48 5.64
N PHE A 97 -3.70 -4.59 5.69
CA PHE A 97 -4.78 -4.89 4.74
C PHE A 97 -5.87 -3.82 4.77
N VAL A 98 -6.36 -3.44 5.95
CA VAL A 98 -7.41 -2.41 6.11
C VAL A 98 -6.96 -1.05 5.57
N ARG A 99 -5.68 -0.71 5.70
CA ARG A 99 -5.11 0.55 5.18
C ARG A 99 -4.61 0.44 3.74
N SER A 100 -4.68 -0.74 3.12
CA SER A 100 -4.05 -0.99 1.84
C SER A 100 -4.79 -0.33 0.68
N GLY A 101 -4.04 0.09 -0.33
CA GLY A 101 -4.60 0.45 -1.63
C GLY A 101 -5.25 -0.72 -2.37
N VAL A 102 -5.09 -1.96 -1.90
CA VAL A 102 -5.81 -3.14 -2.42
C VAL A 102 -7.26 -3.06 -1.98
N LEU A 103 -7.52 -3.00 -0.67
CA LEU A 103 -8.87 -2.93 -0.12
C LEU A 103 -9.65 -1.72 -0.65
N ARG A 104 -9.00 -0.55 -0.73
CA ARG A 104 -9.63 0.64 -1.31
C ARG A 104 -10.17 0.36 -2.72
N ARG A 105 -9.34 -0.22 -3.59
CA ARG A 105 -9.71 -0.54 -4.98
C ARG A 105 -10.76 -1.64 -5.08
N ILE A 106 -10.74 -2.62 -4.17
CA ILE A 106 -11.82 -3.61 -4.06
C ILE A 106 -13.15 -2.93 -3.80
N ASN A 107 -13.19 -2.03 -2.82
CA ASN A 107 -14.42 -1.33 -2.43
C ASN A 107 -14.90 -0.31 -3.49
N GLU A 108 -13.99 0.17 -4.34
CA GLU A 108 -14.32 0.96 -5.54
C GLU A 108 -14.82 0.10 -6.72
N GLY A 109 -14.79 -1.24 -6.61
CA GLY A 109 -15.13 -2.15 -7.71
C GLY A 109 -14.03 -2.32 -8.76
N SER A 110 -12.86 -1.72 -8.54
CA SER A 110 -11.71 -1.72 -9.45
C SER A 110 -10.84 -2.97 -9.27
N LEU A 111 -11.39 -4.14 -9.58
CA LEU A 111 -10.77 -5.45 -9.32
C LEU A 111 -9.40 -5.62 -9.99
N LEU A 112 -9.23 -5.18 -11.25
CA LEU A 112 -7.94 -5.28 -11.96
C LEU A 112 -6.87 -4.43 -11.27
N GLN A 113 -7.23 -3.21 -10.85
CA GLN A 113 -6.31 -2.31 -10.17
C GLN A 113 -5.97 -2.85 -8.77
N ALA A 114 -6.93 -3.48 -8.08
CA ALA A 114 -6.69 -4.15 -6.81
C ALA A 114 -5.67 -5.28 -6.96
N ALA A 115 -5.82 -6.12 -7.99
CA ALA A 115 -4.90 -7.20 -8.33
C ALA A 115 -3.48 -6.67 -8.59
N CYS A 116 -3.34 -5.58 -9.34
CA CYS A 116 -2.04 -4.93 -9.55
C CYS A 116 -1.47 -4.33 -8.27
N ALA A 117 -2.32 -3.77 -7.40
CA ALA A 117 -1.88 -3.20 -6.13
C ALA A 117 -1.31 -4.24 -5.15
N MET A 118 -1.70 -5.51 -5.27
CA MET A 118 -1.11 -6.60 -4.47
C MET A 118 0.39 -6.75 -4.76
N GLU A 119 0.83 -6.54 -6.00
CA GLU A 119 2.24 -6.67 -6.41
C GLU A 119 3.18 -5.65 -5.74
N MET A 120 2.63 -4.57 -5.18
CA MET A 120 3.40 -3.54 -4.48
C MET A 120 3.90 -4.02 -3.12
N TRP A 121 3.28 -5.05 -2.53
CA TRP A 121 3.61 -5.62 -1.23
C TRP A 121 4.67 -6.71 -1.33
N ARG A 122 5.82 -6.33 -1.90
CA ARG A 122 6.97 -7.22 -2.18
C ARG A 122 8.31 -6.74 -1.62
N LYS A 123 8.29 -5.65 -0.86
CA LYS A 123 9.49 -5.04 -0.28
C LYS A 123 9.49 -5.20 1.24
N ALA A 124 10.67 -5.32 1.82
CA ALA A 124 10.89 -5.32 3.26
C ALA A 124 12.14 -4.48 3.57
N ASP A 125 12.23 -3.99 4.81
CA ASP A 125 13.42 -3.31 5.28
C ASP A 125 14.41 -4.35 5.82
N PHE A 126 15.64 -4.30 5.33
CA PHE A 126 16.74 -5.15 5.76
C PHE A 126 17.99 -4.28 5.92
N GLU A 127 18.56 -4.26 7.14
CA GLU A 127 19.74 -3.44 7.47
C GLU A 127 19.61 -1.94 7.11
N GLY A 128 18.39 -1.39 7.20
CA GLY A 128 18.09 0.01 6.89
C GLY A 128 17.82 0.30 5.42
N GLU A 129 17.93 -0.70 4.54
CA GLU A 129 17.60 -0.59 3.12
C GLU A 129 16.27 -1.27 2.79
N ARG A 130 15.49 -0.66 1.89
CA ARG A 130 14.23 -1.24 1.40
C ARG A 130 14.46 -2.04 0.13
N ILE A 131 14.59 -3.36 0.29
CA ILE A 131 14.88 -4.29 -0.79
C ILE A 131 13.64 -5.03 -1.28
N VAL A 132 13.66 -5.50 -2.54
CA VAL A 132 12.62 -6.39 -3.09
C VAL A 132 12.93 -7.82 -2.68
N ILE A 133 11.94 -8.53 -2.13
CA ILE A 133 12.06 -9.92 -1.71
C ILE A 133 11.46 -10.83 -2.78
N ASP A 134 12.30 -11.64 -3.44
CA ASP A 134 11.87 -12.54 -4.54
C ASP A 134 10.77 -13.52 -4.11
N ALA A 135 10.85 -14.04 -2.88
CA ALA A 135 9.79 -14.90 -2.33
C ALA A 135 8.42 -14.20 -2.28
N LEU A 136 8.40 -12.90 -1.96
CA LEU A 136 7.16 -12.12 -1.96
C LEU A 136 6.67 -11.81 -3.37
N VAL A 137 7.56 -11.65 -4.35
CA VAL A 137 7.17 -11.53 -5.77
C VAL A 137 6.38 -12.75 -6.21
N ARG A 138 6.91 -13.95 -5.93
CA ARG A 138 6.25 -15.22 -6.28
C ARG A 138 4.94 -15.42 -5.52
N ARG A 139 4.90 -15.02 -4.24
CA ARG A 139 3.68 -15.04 -3.42
C ARG A 139 2.59 -14.16 -4.02
N ARG A 140 2.89 -12.90 -4.34
CA ARG A 140 1.91 -11.99 -4.93
C ARG A 140 1.44 -12.45 -6.30
N ALA A 141 2.31 -13.04 -7.12
CA ALA A 141 1.89 -13.61 -8.40
C ALA A 141 0.88 -14.76 -8.21
N ALA A 142 1.10 -15.65 -7.24
CA ALA A 142 0.20 -16.76 -6.97
C ALA A 142 -1.16 -16.29 -6.40
N GLU A 143 -1.14 -15.34 -5.45
CA GLU A 143 -2.35 -14.75 -4.89
C GLU A 143 -3.14 -13.97 -5.95
N LYS A 144 -2.47 -13.17 -6.80
CA LYS A 144 -3.08 -12.47 -7.93
C LYS A 144 -3.69 -13.46 -8.93
N THR A 145 -3.04 -14.58 -9.18
CA THR A 145 -3.57 -15.64 -10.06
C THR A 145 -4.86 -16.20 -9.49
N LEU A 146 -4.88 -16.54 -8.20
CA LEU A 146 -6.10 -17.00 -7.53
C LEU A 146 -7.19 -15.93 -7.60
N PHE A 147 -6.86 -14.68 -7.29
CA PHE A 147 -7.81 -13.55 -7.32
C PHE A 147 -8.48 -13.35 -8.70
N LEU A 148 -7.73 -13.54 -9.79
CA LEU A 148 -8.21 -13.38 -11.16
C LEU A 148 -8.80 -14.68 -11.75
N THR A 149 -8.81 -15.78 -11.00
CA THR A 149 -9.36 -17.05 -11.47
C THR A 149 -10.90 -16.95 -11.50
N PRO A 150 -11.55 -17.28 -12.63
CA PRO A 150 -13.00 -17.29 -12.74
C PRO A 150 -13.66 -18.19 -11.68
N PRO A 151 -14.84 -17.82 -11.13
CA PRO A 151 -15.49 -18.58 -10.06
C PRO A 151 -15.81 -20.03 -10.47
N ASP A 152 -16.17 -20.25 -11.73
CA ASP A 152 -16.55 -21.57 -12.24
C ASP A 152 -15.35 -22.35 -12.83
N GLY A 153 -14.14 -21.79 -12.74
CA GLY A 153 -12.93 -22.37 -13.35
C GLY A 153 -12.94 -22.36 -14.89
N HIS A 154 -14.01 -21.87 -15.52
CA HIS A 154 -14.14 -21.75 -16.96
C HIS A 154 -13.38 -20.53 -17.47
N TRP A 155 -12.27 -20.79 -18.16
CA TRP A 155 -11.50 -19.76 -18.84
C TRP A 155 -12.12 -19.44 -20.20
N VAL A 156 -12.40 -18.16 -20.44
CA VAL A 156 -12.83 -17.69 -21.76
C VAL A 156 -11.62 -17.63 -22.68
N PRO A 157 -11.61 -18.34 -23.81
CA PRO A 157 -10.49 -18.28 -24.74
C PRO A 157 -10.39 -16.89 -25.36
N ALA A 158 -9.21 -16.28 -25.28
CA ALA A 158 -8.91 -15.03 -25.97
C ALA A 158 -8.37 -15.36 -27.38
N PRO A 159 -9.08 -15.04 -28.47
CA PRO A 159 -8.64 -15.35 -29.83
C PRO A 159 -7.54 -14.38 -30.28
N SER A 160 -6.31 -14.58 -29.80
CA SER A 160 -5.14 -13.71 -30.06
C SER A 160 -4.85 -13.41 -31.54
N PRO A 161 -5.09 -14.33 -32.51
CA PRO A 161 -4.93 -14.02 -33.93
C PRO A 161 -5.92 -12.96 -34.46
N VAL A 162 -7.11 -12.89 -33.85
CA VAL A 162 -8.20 -11.96 -34.23
C VAL A 162 -8.13 -10.69 -33.40
N LEU A 163 -7.89 -10.82 -32.10
CA LEU A 163 -7.82 -9.73 -31.13
C LEU A 163 -6.36 -9.54 -30.70
N ARG A 164 -5.66 -8.62 -31.37
CA ARG A 164 -4.28 -8.28 -31.00
C ARG A 164 -4.28 -7.44 -29.71
N PRO A 165 -3.60 -7.88 -28.64
CA PRO A 165 -3.52 -7.10 -27.42
C PRO A 165 -2.78 -5.78 -27.66
N LYS A 166 -3.26 -4.70 -27.02
CA LYS A 166 -2.61 -3.39 -26.98
C LYS A 166 -2.34 -3.04 -25.52
N VAL A 167 -1.32 -2.21 -25.30
CA VAL A 167 -1.04 -1.68 -23.96
C VAL A 167 -2.20 -0.79 -23.54
N ASP A 168 -2.79 -1.13 -22.41
CA ASP A 168 -3.78 -0.29 -21.74
C ASP A 168 -3.05 0.78 -20.92
N TYR A 169 -2.90 1.96 -21.52
CA TYR A 169 -2.30 3.11 -20.84
C TYR A 169 -3.23 3.67 -19.76
N ASP A 170 -4.54 3.46 -19.87
CA ASP A 170 -5.53 3.96 -18.92
C ASP A 170 -5.42 3.21 -17.58
N ALA A 171 -5.06 1.92 -17.60
CA ALA A 171 -4.80 1.11 -16.40
C ALA A 171 -3.62 1.59 -15.54
N THR A 172 -2.72 2.42 -16.08
CA THR A 172 -1.56 2.93 -15.33
C THR A 172 -1.87 4.16 -14.48
N CYS A 173 -3.09 4.70 -14.55
CA CYS A 173 -3.41 6.04 -14.04
C CYS A 173 -2.42 7.12 -14.54
N ALA A 174 -1.69 6.87 -15.62
CA ALA A 174 -0.82 7.84 -16.24
C ALA A 174 -1.71 8.85 -16.97
N ILE A 175 -1.90 10.00 -16.33
CA ILE A 175 -2.53 11.15 -16.98
C ILE A 175 -1.75 11.41 -18.28
N PRO A 176 -2.40 11.46 -19.46
CA PRO A 176 -1.72 11.85 -20.68
C PRO A 176 -1.08 13.22 -20.45
N LYS A 177 0.26 13.31 -20.53
CA LYS A 177 0.99 14.57 -20.39
C LYS A 177 0.69 15.56 -21.53
N GLN A 178 -0.06 15.14 -22.55
CA GLN A 178 -0.42 15.95 -23.70
C GLN A 178 -1.89 16.31 -23.64
N THR A 179 -2.17 17.61 -23.80
CA THR A 179 -3.51 18.13 -23.98
C THR A 179 -4.18 17.43 -25.18
N PRO A 180 -5.42 16.91 -25.03
CA PRO A 180 -6.14 16.32 -26.15
C PRO A 180 -6.18 17.27 -27.34
N ALA A 181 -5.97 16.74 -28.55
CA ALA A 181 -6.02 17.56 -29.75
C ALA A 181 -7.42 18.17 -29.90
N ALA A 182 -7.49 19.49 -30.05
CA ALA A 182 -8.74 20.19 -30.29
C ALA A 182 -9.36 19.68 -31.60
N VAL A 183 -10.61 19.21 -31.49
CA VAL A 183 -11.44 18.79 -32.63
C VAL A 183 -12.57 19.79 -32.76
N SER A 184 -12.70 20.41 -33.93
CA SER A 184 -13.85 21.22 -34.27
C SER A 184 -14.80 20.41 -35.15
N THR A 185 -16.10 20.53 -34.91
CA THR A 185 -17.13 19.86 -35.70
C THR A 185 -17.97 20.89 -36.43
N ARG A 186 -18.23 20.68 -37.72
CA ARG A 186 -19.16 21.48 -38.52
C ARG A 186 -20.13 20.57 -39.26
N LEU A 187 -21.30 21.09 -39.60
CA LEU A 187 -22.26 20.41 -40.47
C LEU A 187 -22.11 20.97 -41.89
N GLU A 188 -21.81 20.09 -42.84
CA GLU A 188 -21.85 20.37 -44.28
C GLU A 188 -23.07 19.66 -44.88
N GLY A 189 -24.20 20.38 -44.93
CA GLY A 189 -25.50 19.79 -45.27
C GLY A 189 -25.90 18.72 -44.24
N ASP A 190 -26.24 17.53 -44.72
CA ASP A 190 -26.64 16.39 -43.87
C ASP A 190 -25.44 15.60 -43.31
N LYS A 191 -24.20 16.08 -43.49
CA LYS A 191 -22.99 15.39 -43.04
C LYS A 191 -22.28 16.18 -41.94
N ALA A 192 -22.01 15.51 -40.81
CA ALA A 192 -21.13 16.04 -39.77
C ALA A 192 -19.67 15.79 -40.16
N VAL A 193 -18.90 16.87 -40.25
CA VAL A 193 -17.47 16.88 -40.55
C VAL A 193 -16.71 17.31 -39.30
N ALA A 194 -15.80 16.47 -38.83
CA ALA A 194 -14.91 16.77 -37.71
C ALA A 194 -13.50 17.05 -38.24
N GLU A 195 -12.97 18.24 -38.00
CA GLU A 195 -11.61 18.64 -38.38
C GLU A 195 -10.73 18.70 -37.12
N ARG A 196 -9.57 18.04 -37.19
CA ARG A 196 -8.54 18.05 -36.15
C ARG A 196 -7.50 19.10 -36.50
N ALA A 197 -7.18 20.01 -35.58
CA ALA A 197 -6.18 21.06 -35.83
C ALA A 197 -4.81 20.46 -36.21
N ALA A 198 -4.25 20.89 -37.35
CA ALA A 198 -2.97 20.41 -37.86
C ALA A 198 -1.82 20.94 -37.00
N GLY A 199 -1.02 20.03 -36.45
CA GLY A 199 0.09 20.31 -35.52
C GLY A 199 0.41 19.14 -34.60
N SER A 200 -0.52 18.19 -34.43
CA SER A 200 -0.25 16.93 -33.73
C SER A 200 0.32 15.92 -34.72
N ILE A 201 1.62 16.04 -34.97
CA ILE A 201 2.41 15.00 -35.63
C ILE A 201 2.14 13.68 -34.88
N VAL A 202 1.84 12.64 -35.64
CA VAL A 202 1.82 11.25 -35.17
C VAL A 202 3.28 10.85 -34.91
N THR A 203 3.86 11.37 -33.84
CA THR A 203 5.07 10.77 -33.29
C THR A 203 4.60 9.53 -32.54
N PRO A 204 5.11 8.32 -32.83
CA PRO A 204 4.85 7.18 -31.97
C PRO A 204 5.20 7.58 -30.53
N LEU A 205 4.37 7.17 -29.57
CA LEU A 205 4.62 7.37 -28.13
C LEU A 205 6.00 6.79 -27.79
N THR A 206 7.02 7.63 -27.75
CA THR A 206 8.31 7.28 -27.17
C THR A 206 8.13 7.37 -25.66
N PRO A 207 8.20 6.26 -24.89
CA PRO A 207 8.19 6.35 -23.45
C PRO A 207 9.47 7.09 -23.03
N VAL A 208 9.32 8.34 -22.60
CA VAL A 208 10.40 9.08 -21.95
C VAL A 208 10.43 8.59 -20.52
N VAL A 209 11.40 7.73 -20.21
CA VAL A 209 11.84 7.47 -18.84
C VAL A 209 12.23 8.84 -18.25
N PRO A 210 11.72 9.25 -17.06
CA PRO A 210 12.17 10.49 -16.46
C PRO A 210 13.69 10.43 -16.34
N GLU A 211 14.41 11.37 -16.94
CA GLU A 211 15.82 11.56 -16.61
C GLU A 211 15.88 11.84 -15.11
N GLU A 212 16.54 10.97 -14.35
CA GLU A 212 16.60 11.05 -12.87
C GLU A 212 17.30 12.33 -12.35
N ASP A 213 17.90 13.12 -13.25
CA ASP A 213 18.65 14.34 -12.92
C ASP A 213 17.89 15.64 -13.21
N GLY A 214 16.62 15.57 -13.63
CA GLY A 214 15.79 16.75 -13.93
C GLY A 214 14.78 17.08 -12.83
N PRO A 215 14.55 18.37 -12.49
CA PRO A 215 13.50 18.73 -11.54
C PRO A 215 12.13 18.32 -12.09
N SER A 216 11.38 17.61 -11.24
CA SER A 216 10.01 17.16 -11.51
C SER A 216 9.09 18.34 -11.83
N ALA A 217 7.96 18.06 -12.50
CA ALA A 217 6.96 19.08 -12.79
C ALA A 217 6.44 19.80 -11.53
N THR A 218 6.44 19.11 -10.39
CA THR A 218 6.08 19.67 -9.09
C THR A 218 7.16 20.63 -8.56
N GLU A 219 8.44 20.29 -8.72
CA GLU A 219 9.56 21.17 -8.34
C GLU A 219 9.65 22.42 -9.21
N LEU A 220 9.41 22.28 -10.52
CA LEU A 220 9.34 23.42 -11.45
C LEU A 220 8.14 24.33 -11.12
N ALA A 221 7.00 23.75 -10.76
CA ALA A 221 5.84 24.53 -10.31
C ALA A 221 6.12 25.24 -8.98
N ALA A 222 6.75 24.56 -8.02
CA ALA A 222 7.14 25.15 -6.74
C ALA A 222 8.14 26.30 -6.93
N ALA A 223 9.16 26.12 -7.77
CA ALA A 223 10.12 27.16 -8.11
C ALA A 223 9.44 28.38 -8.79
N GLY A 224 8.48 28.13 -9.69
CA GLY A 224 7.71 29.19 -10.33
C GLY A 224 6.83 29.98 -9.35
N VAL A 225 6.27 29.32 -8.33
CA VAL A 225 5.50 29.98 -7.25
C VAL A 225 6.43 30.77 -6.33
N SER A 226 7.57 30.21 -5.92
CA SER A 226 8.56 30.90 -5.08
C SER A 226 9.11 32.15 -5.76
N ALA A 227 9.46 32.09 -7.05
CA ALA A 227 9.92 33.26 -7.81
C ALA A 227 8.84 34.34 -7.94
N ARG A 228 7.55 33.95 -8.01
CA ARG A 228 6.43 34.89 -8.00
C ARG A 228 6.25 35.55 -6.63
N LEU A 229 6.40 34.79 -5.55
CA LEU A 229 6.33 35.30 -4.18
C LEU A 229 7.46 36.27 -3.87
N GLU A 230 8.70 35.97 -4.28
CA GLU A 230 9.84 36.89 -4.13
C GLU A 230 9.61 38.20 -4.87
N LYS A 231 9.05 38.15 -6.08
CA LYS A 231 8.71 39.36 -6.84
C LYS A 231 7.60 40.18 -6.20
N ILE A 232 6.69 39.55 -5.45
CA ILE A 232 5.61 40.23 -4.72
C ILE A 232 6.13 40.82 -3.41
N LEU A 233 7.04 40.13 -2.71
CA LEU A 233 7.63 40.61 -1.46
C LEU A 233 8.77 41.63 -1.65
N ALA A 234 9.36 41.75 -2.84
CA ALA A 234 10.46 42.67 -3.11
C ALA A 234 10.06 44.16 -3.14
N ASP A 235 8.77 44.49 -3.09
CA ASP A 235 8.27 45.87 -3.20
C ASP A 235 7.82 46.50 -1.86
N GLU A 236 8.14 45.90 -0.71
CA GLU A 236 8.05 46.59 0.58
C GLU A 236 9.34 47.35 0.89
N PRO A 237 9.35 48.70 0.90
CA PRO A 237 10.49 49.43 1.45
C PRO A 237 10.62 49.11 2.94
N ALA A 238 11.83 48.75 3.34
CA ALA A 238 12.19 48.44 4.73
C ALA A 238 11.62 49.47 5.71
N ARG A 239 10.72 49.01 6.58
CA ARG A 239 10.21 49.81 7.70
C ARG A 239 11.37 50.10 8.66
N PRO A 240 11.58 51.35 9.10
CA PRO A 240 12.65 51.64 10.05
C PRO A 240 12.41 50.88 11.36
N ALA A 241 13.47 50.25 11.88
CA ALA A 241 13.45 49.45 13.09
C ALA A 241 12.86 50.26 14.28
N PRO A 242 12.02 49.63 15.13
CA PRO A 242 11.59 50.28 16.36
C PRO A 242 12.79 50.47 17.29
N LYS A 243 12.89 51.65 17.91
CA LYS A 243 13.91 51.98 18.91
C LYS A 243 13.83 51.00 20.10
N PRO A 244 14.95 50.71 20.79
CA PRO A 244 14.96 49.84 21.95
C PRO A 244 14.04 50.41 23.03
N VAL A 245 13.12 49.60 23.53
CA VAL A 245 12.36 49.89 24.74
C VAL A 245 13.20 49.40 25.91
N GLU A 246 13.45 50.27 26.89
CA GLU A 246 14.13 49.90 28.14
C GLU A 246 13.34 48.81 28.88
N ASP A 247 14.03 47.73 29.25
CA ASP A 247 13.44 46.63 30.00
C ASP A 247 12.98 47.09 31.39
N LEU A 248 11.69 46.93 31.67
CA LEU A 248 11.14 47.03 33.01
C LEU A 248 11.62 45.83 33.83
N VAL A 249 12.59 46.08 34.70
CA VAL A 249 13.05 45.15 35.74
C VAL A 249 11.90 44.80 36.68
N VAL A 250 11.52 43.52 36.71
CA VAL A 250 10.68 42.94 37.78
C VAL A 250 11.57 41.96 38.56
N PRO A 251 11.71 42.12 39.89
CA PRO A 251 12.63 41.31 40.69
C PRO A 251 12.17 39.87 40.88
N GLU A 252 13.15 38.97 40.91
CA GLU A 252 13.05 37.52 41.05
C GLU A 252 12.55 37.10 42.46
N PRO A 253 11.63 36.12 42.58
CA PRO A 253 11.21 35.59 43.88
C PRO A 253 12.28 34.65 44.49
N PRO A 254 12.48 34.66 45.83
CA PRO A 254 13.57 33.97 46.49
C PRO A 254 13.43 32.43 46.50
N PRO A 255 14.55 31.68 46.55
CA PRO A 255 14.56 30.22 46.59
C PRO A 255 14.06 29.66 47.93
N ALA A 256 13.35 28.54 47.87
CA ALA A 256 12.86 27.78 49.03
C ALA A 256 14.01 27.16 49.86
N PRO A 257 13.87 27.05 51.19
CA PRO A 257 14.92 26.58 52.07
C PRO A 257 15.19 25.08 51.93
N VAL A 258 16.47 24.73 51.93
CA VAL A 258 17.02 23.38 52.00
C VAL A 258 16.71 22.79 53.39
N VAL A 259 15.96 21.69 53.44
CA VAL A 259 15.76 20.92 54.67
C VAL A 259 16.90 19.92 54.80
N SER A 260 17.66 20.07 55.89
CA SER A 260 18.75 19.20 56.33
C SER A 260 18.29 17.75 56.51
N ALA A 261 19.15 16.81 56.11
CA ALA A 261 19.05 15.40 56.41
C ALA A 261 18.96 15.13 57.92
N ALA A 262 18.06 14.23 58.30
CA ALA A 262 18.05 13.55 59.58
C ALA A 262 18.57 12.12 59.39
N GLU A 263 19.49 11.70 60.27
CA GLU A 263 20.09 10.37 60.33
C GLU A 263 19.06 9.23 60.45
N PRO A 264 19.33 8.05 59.86
CA PRO A 264 18.61 6.83 60.19
C PRO A 264 19.18 6.17 61.46
N ALA A 265 18.29 5.84 62.40
CA ALA A 265 18.56 4.99 63.55
C ALA A 265 18.79 3.51 63.14
N PRO A 266 19.56 2.71 63.90
CA PRO A 266 19.89 1.34 63.54
C PRO A 266 18.75 0.34 63.85
N ALA A 267 18.76 -0.75 63.10
CA ALA A 267 17.82 -1.87 63.18
C ALA A 267 17.89 -2.65 64.51
N LEU A 268 16.73 -3.12 64.94
CA LEU A 268 16.53 -4.37 65.68
C LEU A 268 15.94 -5.42 64.73
#